data_AF-A0A329U7T8-F1
#
_entry.id   AF-A0A329U7T8-F1
#
_cell.length_a   1.000
_cell.length_b   1.000
_cell.length_c   1.000
_cell.angle_alpha   90.00
_cell.angle_beta   90.00
_cell.angle_gamma   90.00
#
_symmetry.space_group_name_H-M   'P 1'
#
loop_
_entity.id
_entity.type
_entity.pdbx_description
1 polymer ?
#
loop_
_entity_poly.entity_id
_entity_poly.type
_entity_poly.pdbx_seq_one_letter_code
_entity_poly.pdbx_strand_id
1 'polypeptide(L)'
;MNDLHEWFQKNDLCPENILYLYRSDRKTVVHRMDGEEAALYAPLHSVLSVLPENLFLNISKGIAVCRSQIVNISNDGIYTMSDGRTFQGRKRGLSDHRRLRAEIGLADTQPRPMSMSLLEKCSLLDDMPLAFCVIELVFNESGHGVDFIFRYCNAEMATIEGVPVEEMLNRSFYEVFPNGDKKWLVSYADVALNGTRHTLHDYSPEVDKYLTIHCYQPEPGYCACVLQAIDS
;
A
#
# COMPACT_ATOMS: atom_id res chain seq x y z
N MET A 1 -13.78 40.12 10.58
CA MET A 1 -14.19 38.89 9.86
C MET A 1 -13.94 39.00 8.36
N ASN A 2 -14.17 40.16 7.71
CA ASN A 2 -13.85 40.37 6.29
C ASN A 2 -12.36 40.15 5.94
N ASP A 3 -11.43 40.71 6.72
CA ASP A 3 -9.98 40.59 6.46
C ASP A 3 -9.46 39.14 6.46
N LEU A 4 -10.12 38.24 7.19
CA LEU A 4 -9.76 36.82 7.24
C LEU A 4 -10.23 36.09 5.98
N HIS A 5 -11.44 36.35 5.50
CA HIS A 5 -11.94 35.74 4.27
C HIS A 5 -11.12 36.18 3.05
N GLU A 6 -10.77 37.47 2.98
CA GLU A 6 -9.89 38.00 1.94
C GLU A 6 -8.49 37.38 1.99
N TRP A 7 -7.95 37.15 3.20
CA TRP A 7 -6.66 36.47 3.35
C TRP A 7 -6.71 35.00 2.90
N PHE A 8 -7.79 34.27 3.22
CA PHE A 8 -7.96 32.89 2.74
C PHE A 8 -8.02 32.83 1.21
N GLN A 9 -8.79 33.72 0.59
CA GLN A 9 -8.87 33.82 -0.87
C GLN A 9 -7.52 34.16 -1.51
N LYS A 10 -6.77 35.11 -0.92
CA LYS A 10 -5.46 35.52 -1.42
C LYS A 10 -4.41 34.40 -1.36
N ASN A 11 -4.53 33.47 -0.42
CA ASN A 11 -3.58 32.36 -0.23
C ASN A 11 -4.12 31.03 -0.78
N ASP A 12 -5.19 31.06 -1.59
CA ASP A 12 -5.83 29.88 -2.19
C ASP A 12 -6.19 28.79 -1.15
N LEU A 13 -6.63 29.23 0.02
CA LEU A 13 -6.96 28.36 1.13
C LEU A 13 -8.42 27.90 1.04
N CYS A 14 -8.63 26.78 0.38
CA CYS A 14 -9.89 26.04 0.44
C CYS A 14 -9.89 25.09 1.65
N PRO A 15 -10.98 24.99 2.43
CA PRO A 15 -11.09 24.06 3.56
C PRO A 15 -10.70 22.61 3.24
N GLU A 16 -10.99 22.18 2.02
CA GLU A 16 -10.68 20.84 1.50
C GLU A 16 -9.17 20.61 1.29
N ASN A 17 -8.40 21.67 1.06
CA ASN A 17 -6.95 21.62 0.80
C ASN A 17 -6.10 21.80 2.06
N ILE A 18 -6.71 21.87 3.25
CA ILE A 18 -6.01 22.10 4.52
C ILE A 18 -5.91 20.79 5.30
N LEU A 19 -4.69 20.42 5.70
CA LEU A 19 -4.45 19.26 6.55
C LEU A 19 -4.64 19.59 8.03
N TYR A 20 -3.97 20.64 8.51
CA TYR A 20 -4.01 21.07 9.90
C TYR A 20 -3.52 22.51 10.06
N LEU A 21 -3.82 23.07 11.22
CA LEU A 21 -3.39 24.38 11.65
C LEU A 21 -2.63 24.25 12.97
N TYR A 22 -1.54 24.98 13.11
CA TYR A 22 -0.80 25.05 14.37
C TYR A 22 -0.30 26.45 14.70
N ARG A 23 -0.01 26.69 15.97
CA ARG A 23 0.54 27.96 16.46
C ARG A 23 2.05 27.90 16.45
N SER A 24 2.68 28.89 15.82
CA SER A 24 4.12 29.11 15.84
C SER A 24 4.40 30.61 15.89
N ASP A 25 5.30 31.06 16.78
CA ASP A 25 5.74 32.46 16.88
C ASP A 25 4.64 33.53 16.80
N ARG A 26 3.59 33.33 17.60
CA ARG A 26 2.37 34.18 17.66
C ARG A 26 1.53 34.20 16.38
N LYS A 27 1.92 33.49 15.33
CA LYS A 27 1.14 33.26 14.12
C LYS A 27 0.34 31.96 14.23
N THR A 28 -0.73 31.88 13.46
CA THR A 28 -1.36 30.61 13.11
C THR A 28 -0.85 30.23 11.74
N VAL A 29 -0.31 29.03 11.63
CA VAL A 29 0.15 28.43 10.37
C VAL A 29 -0.93 27.47 9.90
N VAL A 30 -1.26 27.56 8.62
CA VAL A 30 -2.18 26.68 7.91
C VAL A 30 -1.32 25.83 6.98
N HIS A 31 -1.29 24.52 7.22
CA HIS A 31 -0.54 23.57 6.41
C HIS A 31 -1.48 22.90 5.40
N ARG A 32 -1.08 22.93 4.12
CA ARG A 32 -1.90 22.48 2.99
C ARG A 32 -1.51 21.08 2.54
N MET A 33 -2.36 20.46 1.71
CA MET A 33 -2.12 19.12 1.16
C MET A 33 -0.95 19.04 0.17
N ASP A 34 -0.62 20.14 -0.49
CA ASP A 34 0.54 20.26 -1.38
C ASP A 34 1.88 20.47 -0.64
N GLY A 35 1.83 20.52 0.70
CA GLY A 35 2.99 20.75 1.57
C GLY A 35 3.33 22.21 1.79
N GLU A 36 2.62 23.16 1.15
CA GLU A 36 2.83 24.59 1.40
C GLU A 36 2.21 25.04 2.73
N GLU A 37 2.78 26.11 3.29
CA GLU A 37 2.32 26.72 4.54
C GLU A 37 2.00 28.19 4.34
N ALA A 38 0.84 28.61 4.84
CA ALA A 38 0.45 30.01 4.92
C ALA A 38 0.33 30.42 6.40
N ALA A 39 0.92 31.56 6.78
CA ALA A 39 0.95 32.00 8.17
C ALA A 39 0.36 33.40 8.35
N LEU A 40 -0.46 33.58 9.38
CA LEU A 40 -1.08 34.87 9.71
C LEU A 40 -1.03 35.22 11.20
N TYR A 41 -0.99 36.51 11.50
CA TYR A 41 -1.04 37.05 12.86
C TYR A 41 -2.48 37.09 13.40
N ALA A 42 -3.08 35.91 13.54
CA ALA A 42 -4.39 35.73 14.17
C ALA A 42 -4.34 34.58 15.18
N PRO A 43 -5.07 34.65 16.31
CA PRO A 43 -5.25 33.50 17.18
C PRO A 43 -5.94 32.34 16.45
N LEU A 44 -5.59 31.10 16.78
CA LEU A 44 -6.16 29.91 16.12
C LEU A 44 -7.69 29.89 16.18
N HIS A 45 -8.30 30.28 17.31
CA HIS A 45 -9.76 30.28 17.45
C HIS A 45 -10.44 31.25 16.46
N SER A 46 -9.81 32.39 16.14
CA SER A 46 -10.34 33.36 15.18
C SER A 46 -10.22 32.86 13.74
N VAL A 47 -9.22 32.02 13.46
CA VAL A 47 -9.05 31.36 12.16
C VAL A 47 -10.07 30.22 12.01
N LEU A 48 -10.31 29.45 13.08
CA LEU A 48 -11.29 28.38 13.06
C LEU A 48 -12.74 28.89 12.91
N SER A 49 -13.06 30.09 13.40
CA SER A 49 -14.42 30.64 13.27
C SER A 49 -14.83 31.00 11.84
N VAL A 50 -13.88 31.04 10.89
CA VAL A 50 -14.17 31.24 9.46
C VAL A 50 -14.09 29.94 8.65
N LEU A 51 -13.73 28.83 9.31
CA LEU A 51 -13.68 27.49 8.72
C LEU A 51 -14.96 26.71 9.09
N PRO A 52 -15.39 25.74 8.27
CA PRO A 52 -16.55 24.91 8.61
C PRO A 52 -16.34 24.13 9.91
N GLU A 53 -17.24 24.31 10.88
CA GLU A 53 -17.13 23.79 12.25
C GLU A 53 -17.04 22.26 12.33
N ASN A 54 -17.57 21.55 11.33
CA ASN A 54 -17.59 20.09 11.26
C ASN A 54 -16.32 19.50 10.63
N LEU A 55 -15.51 20.31 9.94
CA LEU A 55 -14.31 19.83 9.24
C LEU A 55 -13.07 19.88 10.11
N PHE A 56 -12.95 20.85 11.03
CA PHE A 56 -11.72 21.04 11.81
C PHE A 56 -11.91 20.75 13.29
N LEU A 57 -11.01 19.94 13.84
CA LEU A 57 -11.03 19.52 15.23
C LEU A 57 -9.91 20.19 16.01
N ASN A 58 -10.26 20.96 17.03
CA ASN A 58 -9.30 21.55 17.96
C ASN A 58 -8.84 20.50 18.99
N ILE A 59 -7.75 19.81 18.69
CA ILE A 59 -7.29 18.66 19.48
C ILE A 59 -6.40 19.05 20.65
N SER A 60 -5.72 20.20 20.62
CA SER A 60 -4.88 20.70 21.72
C SER A 60 -4.64 22.22 21.61
N LYS A 61 -3.94 22.81 22.60
CA LYS A 61 -3.76 24.26 22.64
C LYS A 61 -2.94 24.72 21.44
N GLY A 62 -3.61 25.41 20.52
CA GLY A 62 -2.96 25.94 19.33
C GLY A 62 -2.76 24.91 18.23
N ILE A 63 -3.44 23.77 18.25
CA ILE A 63 -3.45 22.80 17.15
C ILE A 63 -4.89 22.45 16.79
N ALA A 64 -5.20 22.52 15.50
CA ALA A 64 -6.43 21.99 14.94
C ALA A 64 -6.11 21.13 13.72
N VAL A 65 -6.86 20.05 13.52
CA VAL A 65 -6.63 19.08 12.45
C VAL A 65 -7.89 18.91 11.61
N CYS A 66 -7.75 18.70 10.31
CA CYS A 66 -8.87 18.37 9.43
C CYS A 66 -9.35 16.94 9.68
N ARG A 67 -10.64 16.77 9.96
CA ARG A 67 -11.24 15.50 10.39
C ARG A 67 -11.06 14.40 9.36
N SER A 68 -11.25 14.69 8.07
CA SER A 68 -11.13 13.72 6.98
C SER A 68 -9.69 13.30 6.69
N GLN A 69 -8.71 14.04 7.22
CA GLN A 69 -7.28 13.80 6.98
C GLN A 69 -6.61 13.05 8.14
N ILE A 70 -7.37 12.67 9.17
CA ILE A 70 -6.87 11.85 10.29
C ILE A 70 -6.87 10.39 9.86
N VAL A 71 -5.69 9.78 9.82
CA VAL A 71 -5.54 8.35 9.47
C VAL A 71 -5.49 7.44 10.70
N ASN A 72 -5.13 7.98 11.87
CA ASN A 72 -5.12 7.22 13.12
C ASN A 72 -5.26 8.12 14.35
N ILE A 73 -5.84 7.58 15.41
CA ILE A 73 -5.83 8.16 16.76
C ILE A 73 -5.41 7.06 17.74
N SER A 74 -4.23 7.19 18.33
CA SER A 74 -3.71 6.19 19.28
C SER A 74 -4.50 6.17 20.60
N ASN A 75 -4.33 5.11 21.39
CA ASN A 75 -4.89 5.01 22.75
C ASN A 75 -4.39 6.13 23.68
N ASP A 76 -3.22 6.69 23.41
CA ASP A 76 -2.61 7.81 24.15
C ASP A 76 -3.04 9.19 23.62
N GLY A 77 -3.96 9.22 22.65
CA GLY A 77 -4.48 10.45 22.06
C GLY A 77 -3.52 11.13 21.08
N ILE A 78 -2.65 10.36 20.41
CA ILE A 78 -1.80 10.86 19.32
C ILE A 78 -2.59 10.74 18.02
N TYR A 79 -2.77 11.88 17.34
CA TYR A 79 -3.39 11.99 16.03
C TYR A 79 -2.33 11.86 14.96
N THR A 80 -2.51 10.97 13.99
CA THR A 80 -1.68 10.85 12.80
C THR A 80 -2.46 11.38 11.60
N MET A 81 -1.83 12.27 10.84
CA MET A 81 -2.40 12.89 9.64
C MET A 81 -1.98 12.12 8.38
N SER A 82 -2.64 12.37 7.25
CA SER A 82 -2.38 11.72 5.96
C SER A 82 -0.98 11.98 5.38
N ASP A 83 -0.32 13.08 5.76
CA ASP A 83 1.09 13.38 5.46
C ASP A 83 2.08 12.66 6.41
N GLY A 84 1.59 11.86 7.36
CA GLY A 84 2.37 11.16 8.36
C GLY A 84 2.77 12.00 9.57
N ARG A 85 2.49 13.32 9.61
CA ARG A 85 2.75 14.13 10.81
C ARG A 85 1.85 13.72 11.96
N THR A 86 2.35 13.91 13.19
CA THR A 86 1.63 13.51 14.40
C THR A 86 1.45 14.66 15.37
N PHE A 87 0.32 14.66 16.08
CA PHE A 87 -0.03 15.68 17.06
C PHE A 87 -0.61 15.07 18.33
N GLN A 88 -0.12 15.52 19.48
CA GLN A 88 -0.65 15.11 20.78
C GLN A 88 -1.95 15.86 21.09
N GLY A 89 -3.05 15.11 21.21
CA GLY A 89 -4.32 15.58 21.75
C GLY A 89 -4.26 15.86 23.25
N ARG A 90 -5.28 16.56 23.78
CA ARG A 90 -5.38 16.87 25.22
C ARG A 90 -5.44 15.59 26.06
N LYS A 91 -4.41 15.34 26.88
CA LYS A 91 -4.36 14.19 27.82
C LYS A 91 -5.57 14.07 28.76
N ARG A 92 -6.26 15.18 29.07
CA ARG A 92 -7.47 15.17 29.91
C ARG A 92 -8.74 14.72 29.15
N GLY A 93 -8.70 14.64 27.82
CA GLY A 93 -9.82 14.31 26.94
C GLY A 93 -9.73 12.92 26.30
N LEU A 94 -9.04 11.97 26.92
CA LEU A 94 -8.86 10.61 26.36
C LEU A 94 -10.18 9.88 26.06
N SER A 95 -11.26 10.17 26.80
CA SER A 95 -12.62 9.68 26.48
C SER A 95 -13.14 10.26 25.16
N ASP A 96 -12.94 11.56 24.92
CA ASP A 96 -13.37 12.24 23.70
C ASP A 96 -12.55 11.76 22.50
N HIS A 97 -11.24 11.53 22.68
CA HIS A 97 -10.37 10.94 21.65
C HIS A 97 -10.82 9.52 21.29
N ARG A 98 -11.18 8.69 22.28
CA ARG A 98 -11.75 7.35 22.04
C ARG A 98 -13.10 7.41 21.33
N ARG A 99 -13.98 8.34 21.70
CA ARG A 99 -15.27 8.52 21.02
C ARG A 99 -15.06 8.94 19.56
N LEU A 100 -14.22 9.93 19.33
CA LEU A 100 -13.88 10.40 17.99
C LEU A 100 -13.23 9.29 17.15
N ARG A 101 -12.34 8.49 17.74
CA ARG A 101 -11.76 7.31 17.11
C ARG A 101 -12.85 6.35 16.64
N ALA A 102 -13.87 6.08 17.46
CA ALA A 102 -15.00 5.26 17.05
C ALA A 102 -15.88 5.92 15.97
N GLU A 103 -16.17 7.22 16.09
CA GLU A 103 -16.98 7.97 15.11
C GLU A 103 -16.34 8.05 13.72
N ILE A 104 -15.00 8.15 13.64
CA ILE A 104 -14.27 8.19 12.36
C ILE A 104 -14.08 6.75 11.80
N GLY A 105 -14.53 5.71 12.52
CA GLY A 105 -14.33 4.32 12.10
C GLY A 105 -12.89 3.83 12.31
N LEU A 106 -12.11 4.51 13.16
CA LEU A 106 -10.75 4.17 13.56
C LEU A 106 -10.71 3.25 14.80
N ALA A 107 -11.87 2.76 15.28
CA ALA A 107 -11.95 1.81 16.39
C ALA A 107 -11.18 0.52 16.06
N ASP A 108 -10.20 0.19 16.90
CA ASP A 108 -9.26 -0.92 16.72
C ASP A 108 -8.69 -1.08 15.31
N THR A 109 -8.29 0.06 14.72
CA THR A 109 -7.15 0.04 13.83
C THR A 109 -5.87 -0.17 14.68
N GLN A 110 -5.55 -1.43 15.01
CA GLN A 110 -4.21 -1.91 14.61
C GLN A 110 -4.02 -1.36 13.19
N PRO A 111 -2.89 -0.76 12.78
CA PRO A 111 -2.74 -0.29 11.42
C PRO A 111 -3.22 -1.44 10.54
N ARG A 112 -4.44 -1.33 10.00
CA ARG A 112 -4.88 -2.23 8.98
C ARG A 112 -3.89 -1.78 7.94
N PRO A 113 -2.94 -2.62 7.52
CA PRO A 113 -2.49 -2.40 6.17
C PRO A 113 -3.81 -2.31 5.40
N MET A 114 -3.92 -1.48 4.37
CA MET A 114 -4.71 -1.99 3.26
C MET A 114 -3.99 -3.28 2.86
N SER A 115 -4.18 -4.37 3.62
CA SER A 115 -3.67 -5.70 3.34
C SER A 115 -4.66 -6.20 2.34
N MET A 116 -4.58 -5.58 1.17
CA MET A 116 -4.68 -6.32 -0.05
C MET A 116 -3.95 -7.63 0.21
N SER A 117 -4.66 -8.73 0.03
CA SER A 117 -4.07 -10.04 -0.16
C SER A 117 -2.90 -9.92 -1.13
N LEU A 118 -1.95 -10.86 -1.06
CA LEU A 118 -0.84 -10.91 -2.01
C LEU A 118 -1.30 -10.68 -3.45
N LEU A 119 -2.40 -11.33 -3.84
CA LEU A 119 -2.95 -11.27 -5.19
C LEU A 119 -3.56 -9.91 -5.53
N GLU A 120 -4.25 -9.25 -4.60
CA GLU A 120 -4.77 -7.89 -4.82
C GLU A 120 -3.64 -6.88 -5.06
N LYS A 121 -2.48 -7.04 -4.42
CA LYS A 121 -1.29 -6.20 -4.66
C LYS A 121 -0.69 -6.44 -6.05
N CYS A 122 -0.82 -7.66 -6.59
CA CYS A 122 -0.25 -8.00 -7.89
C CYS A 122 -0.91 -7.26 -9.05
N SER A 123 -2.11 -6.69 -8.89
CA SER A 123 -2.77 -5.86 -9.93
C SER A 123 -1.91 -4.69 -10.43
N LEU A 124 -0.97 -4.20 -9.62
CA LEU A 124 0.00 -3.17 -10.03
C LEU A 124 1.00 -3.66 -11.10
N LEU A 125 1.09 -4.97 -11.32
CA LEU A 125 2.05 -5.62 -12.20
C LEU A 125 1.43 -6.08 -13.53
N ASP A 126 0.11 -5.87 -13.72
CA ASP A 126 -0.64 -6.37 -14.87
C ASP A 126 -0.02 -5.91 -16.21
N ASP A 127 0.40 -4.64 -16.26
CA ASP A 127 1.01 -3.98 -17.42
C ASP A 127 2.55 -3.88 -17.32
N MET A 128 3.18 -4.55 -16.34
CA MET A 128 4.64 -4.51 -16.19
C MET A 128 5.30 -5.16 -17.43
N PRO A 129 6.31 -4.52 -18.07
CA PRO A 129 6.93 -5.02 -19.31
C PRO A 129 7.96 -6.13 -19.05
N LEU A 130 7.76 -6.91 -17.99
CA LEU A 130 8.55 -8.08 -17.63
C LEU A 130 7.60 -9.19 -17.23
N ALA A 131 7.87 -10.41 -17.71
CA ALA A 131 7.08 -11.57 -17.39
C ALA A 131 7.17 -11.87 -15.88
N PHE A 132 6.02 -11.88 -15.21
CA PHE A 132 5.93 -12.12 -13.79
C PHE A 132 4.75 -13.03 -13.42
N CYS A 133 5.04 -14.03 -12.59
CA CYS A 133 4.02 -14.88 -12.00
C CYS A 133 4.26 -15.11 -10.50
N VAL A 134 3.18 -15.49 -9.81
CA VAL A 134 3.23 -16.02 -8.45
C VAL A 134 2.64 -17.42 -8.49
N ILE A 135 3.44 -18.38 -8.02
CA ILE A 135 3.05 -19.78 -7.91
C ILE A 135 2.97 -20.20 -6.44
N GLU A 136 1.90 -20.91 -6.09
CA GLU A 136 1.70 -21.49 -4.76
C GLU A 136 2.18 -22.93 -4.75
N LEU A 137 3.03 -23.26 -3.78
CA LEU A 137 3.45 -24.63 -3.51
C LEU A 137 2.29 -25.42 -2.90
N VAL A 138 1.84 -26.46 -3.58
CA VAL A 138 0.83 -27.40 -3.08
C VAL A 138 1.40 -28.81 -3.02
N PHE A 139 0.97 -29.57 -2.01
CA PHE A 139 1.31 -30.98 -1.87
C PHE A 139 0.17 -31.81 -2.44
N ASN A 140 0.49 -32.80 -3.27
CA ASN A 140 -0.52 -33.71 -3.76
C ASN A 140 -1.18 -34.52 -2.60
N GLU A 141 -2.39 -35.02 -2.83
CA GLU A 141 -3.18 -35.76 -1.83
C GLU A 141 -2.46 -37.02 -1.28
N SER A 142 -1.44 -37.51 -1.99
CA SER A 142 -0.62 -38.65 -1.58
C SER A 142 0.63 -38.26 -0.78
N GLY A 143 0.90 -36.97 -0.56
CA GLY A 143 2.03 -36.45 0.23
C GLY A 143 3.42 -36.64 -0.38
N HIS A 144 3.51 -37.05 -1.65
CA HIS A 144 4.77 -37.45 -2.30
C HIS A 144 5.19 -36.53 -3.46
N GLY A 145 4.29 -35.69 -3.98
CA GLY A 145 4.57 -34.81 -5.12
C GLY A 145 4.32 -33.36 -4.76
N VAL A 146 5.34 -32.55 -5.00
CA VAL A 146 5.25 -31.09 -5.03
C VAL A 146 4.66 -30.68 -6.39
N ASP A 147 3.59 -29.91 -6.35
CA ASP A 147 3.00 -29.22 -7.50
C ASP A 147 2.90 -27.72 -7.21
N PHE A 148 2.68 -26.93 -8.25
CA PHE A 148 2.56 -25.48 -8.15
C PHE A 148 1.29 -25.01 -8.85
N ILE A 149 0.50 -24.17 -8.17
CA ILE A 149 -0.68 -23.55 -8.76
C ILE A 149 -0.34 -22.11 -9.13
N PHE A 150 -0.58 -21.69 -10.37
CA PHE A 150 -0.45 -20.27 -10.74
C PHE A 150 -1.54 -19.45 -10.05
N ARG A 151 -1.15 -18.54 -9.17
CA ARG A 151 -2.10 -17.64 -8.48
C ARG A 151 -2.14 -16.25 -9.08
N TYR A 152 -1.10 -15.88 -9.81
CA TYR A 152 -1.04 -14.64 -10.57
C TYR A 152 -0.10 -14.83 -11.77
N CYS A 153 -0.48 -14.28 -12.92
CA CYS A 153 0.37 -14.09 -14.10
C CYS A 153 0.00 -12.73 -14.71
N ASN A 154 0.99 -11.92 -15.08
CA ASN A 154 0.74 -10.69 -15.83
C ASN A 154 0.67 -10.95 -17.34
N ALA A 155 0.36 -9.91 -18.13
CA ALA A 155 0.24 -10.03 -19.58
C ALA A 155 1.54 -10.52 -20.24
N GLU A 156 2.69 -10.08 -19.74
CA GLU A 156 3.99 -10.45 -20.32
C GLU A 156 4.35 -11.93 -20.09
N MET A 157 3.81 -12.59 -19.06
CA MET A 157 3.91 -14.05 -18.92
C MET A 157 3.27 -14.78 -20.09
N ALA A 158 2.10 -14.33 -20.55
CA ALA A 158 1.45 -14.97 -21.68
C ALA A 158 2.24 -14.80 -22.99
N THR A 159 2.91 -13.65 -23.13
CA THR A 159 3.82 -13.39 -24.25
C THR A 159 5.04 -14.30 -24.21
N ILE A 160 5.70 -14.45 -23.05
CA ILE A 160 6.93 -15.25 -22.95
C ILE A 160 6.65 -16.74 -23.08
N GLU A 161 5.62 -17.26 -22.41
CA GLU A 161 5.28 -18.69 -22.38
C GLU A 161 4.43 -19.13 -23.59
N GLY A 162 3.83 -18.19 -24.32
CA GLY A 162 2.90 -18.48 -25.42
C GLY A 162 1.57 -19.10 -24.98
N VAL A 163 1.24 -19.02 -23.69
CA VAL A 163 -0.01 -19.55 -23.10
C VAL A 163 -0.84 -18.40 -22.55
N PRO A 164 -2.15 -18.29 -22.86
CA PRO A 164 -2.99 -17.23 -22.31
C PRO A 164 -3.06 -17.25 -20.78
N VAL A 165 -3.17 -16.07 -20.14
CA VAL A 165 -3.21 -15.94 -18.67
C VAL A 165 -4.36 -16.75 -18.07
N GLU A 166 -5.53 -16.72 -18.70
CA GLU A 166 -6.72 -17.47 -18.31
C GLU A 166 -6.53 -18.99 -18.35
N GLU A 167 -5.60 -19.48 -19.18
CA GLU A 167 -5.24 -20.90 -19.24
C GLU A 167 -4.15 -21.28 -18.24
N MET A 168 -3.49 -20.30 -17.61
CA MET A 168 -2.52 -20.53 -16.53
C MET A 168 -3.17 -20.42 -15.15
N LEU A 169 -3.97 -19.37 -14.93
CA LEU A 169 -4.49 -19.02 -13.61
C LEU A 169 -5.28 -20.16 -12.95
N ASN A 170 -4.97 -20.41 -11.68
CA ASN A 170 -5.52 -21.44 -10.81
C ASN A 170 -5.36 -22.88 -11.33
N ARG A 171 -4.44 -23.11 -12.28
CA ARG A 171 -4.13 -24.44 -12.79
C ARG A 171 -2.76 -24.91 -12.32
N SER A 172 -2.61 -26.23 -12.31
CA SER A 172 -1.36 -26.91 -11.98
C SER A 172 -0.28 -26.61 -13.00
N PHE A 173 0.95 -26.44 -12.54
CA PHE A 173 2.12 -26.32 -13.40
C PHE A 173 2.22 -27.49 -14.37
N TYR A 174 1.95 -28.72 -13.91
CA TYR A 174 1.98 -29.90 -14.78
C TYR A 174 0.81 -29.97 -15.77
N GLU A 175 -0.31 -29.31 -15.49
CA GLU A 175 -1.42 -29.22 -16.45
C GLU A 175 -1.15 -28.19 -17.55
N VAL A 176 -0.55 -27.06 -17.16
CA VAL A 176 -0.22 -25.97 -18.09
C VAL A 176 1.00 -26.36 -18.93
N PHE A 177 2.01 -26.95 -18.29
CA PHE A 177 3.25 -27.39 -18.92
C PHE A 177 3.50 -28.88 -18.64
N PRO A 178 2.82 -29.81 -19.35
CA PRO A 178 2.98 -31.26 -19.16
C PRO A 178 4.41 -31.76 -19.38
N ASN A 179 5.13 -31.10 -20.28
CA ASN A 179 6.55 -31.34 -20.55
C ASN A 179 7.48 -30.30 -19.90
N GLY A 180 6.91 -29.45 -19.03
CA GLY A 180 7.57 -28.32 -18.40
C GLY A 180 8.85 -28.71 -17.68
N ASP A 181 9.84 -27.83 -17.74
CA ASP A 181 11.17 -28.14 -17.21
C ASP A 181 11.19 -28.30 -15.68
N LYS A 182 11.15 -29.56 -15.26
CA LYS A 182 11.08 -29.95 -13.84
C LYS A 182 12.33 -29.54 -13.07
N LYS A 183 13.40 -29.13 -13.76
CA LYS A 183 14.67 -28.72 -13.14
C LYS A 183 14.51 -27.50 -12.23
N TRP A 184 13.55 -26.61 -12.51
CA TRP A 184 13.33 -25.40 -11.69
C TRP A 184 12.44 -25.64 -10.47
N LEU A 185 11.66 -26.72 -10.45
CA LEU A 185 10.68 -26.99 -9.39
C LEU A 185 11.31 -27.13 -8.01
N VAL A 186 12.52 -27.69 -7.94
CA VAL A 186 13.27 -27.82 -6.68
C VAL A 186 13.65 -26.44 -6.14
N SER A 187 14.13 -25.54 -7.01
CA SER A 187 14.46 -24.17 -6.64
C SER A 187 13.23 -23.38 -6.21
N TYR A 188 12.10 -23.52 -6.93
CA TYR A 188 10.85 -22.87 -6.54
C TYR A 188 10.33 -23.39 -5.20
N ALA A 189 10.45 -24.69 -4.93
CA ALA A 189 10.05 -25.27 -3.66
C ALA A 189 10.92 -24.77 -2.50
N ASP A 190 12.24 -24.67 -2.71
CA ASP A 190 13.15 -24.10 -1.72
C ASP A 190 12.81 -22.64 -1.40
N VAL A 191 12.53 -21.81 -2.42
CA VAL A 191 12.04 -20.44 -2.21
C VAL A 191 10.75 -20.42 -1.41
N ALA A 192 9.75 -21.20 -1.83
CA ALA A 192 8.43 -21.21 -1.23
C ALA A 192 8.43 -21.71 0.22
N LEU A 193 9.31 -22.66 0.56
CA LEU A 193 9.42 -23.23 1.92
C LEU A 193 10.34 -22.41 2.83
N ASN A 194 11.51 -22.02 2.32
CA ASN A 194 12.61 -21.52 3.15
C ASN A 194 12.84 -20.01 3.02
N GLY A 195 12.16 -19.32 2.09
CA GLY A 195 12.32 -17.88 1.90
C GLY A 195 13.66 -17.48 1.28
N THR A 196 14.36 -18.42 0.67
CA THR A 196 15.62 -18.17 -0.06
C THR A 196 15.36 -17.34 -1.32
N ARG A 197 16.43 -16.82 -1.92
CA ARG A 197 16.38 -16.19 -3.24
C ARG A 197 17.24 -17.01 -4.19
N HIS A 198 16.72 -17.26 -5.37
CA HIS A 198 17.43 -17.98 -6.43
C HIS A 198 17.43 -17.14 -7.70
N THR A 199 18.48 -17.30 -8.50
CA THR A 199 18.50 -16.82 -9.88
C THR A 199 18.94 -17.99 -10.74
N LEU A 200 18.06 -18.38 -11.65
CA LEU A 200 18.24 -19.51 -12.54
C LEU A 200 18.61 -18.96 -13.93
N HIS A 201 19.56 -19.58 -14.60
CA HIS A 201 19.95 -19.24 -15.96
C HIS A 201 20.01 -20.53 -16.76
N ASP A 202 19.02 -20.77 -17.60
CA ASP A 202 18.94 -22.04 -18.33
C ASP A 202 18.08 -21.91 -19.59
N TYR A 203 18.25 -22.86 -20.51
CA TYR A 203 17.43 -22.97 -21.71
C TYR A 203 16.06 -23.55 -21.37
N SER A 204 15.00 -22.95 -21.88
CA SER A 204 13.62 -23.45 -21.83
C SER A 204 13.26 -24.06 -23.18
N PRO A 205 13.05 -25.38 -23.26
CA PRO A 205 12.56 -26.03 -24.47
C PRO A 205 11.14 -25.59 -24.86
N GLU A 206 10.34 -25.15 -23.89
CA GLU A 206 8.94 -24.73 -24.08
C GLU A 206 8.84 -23.48 -24.95
N VAL A 207 9.75 -22.52 -24.73
CA VAL A 207 9.75 -21.23 -25.44
C VAL A 207 10.93 -21.09 -26.40
N ASP A 208 11.78 -22.11 -26.51
CA ASP A 208 12.99 -22.16 -27.34
C ASP A 208 13.95 -20.97 -27.10
N LYS A 209 14.17 -20.61 -25.83
CA LYS A 209 15.03 -19.48 -25.43
C LYS A 209 15.80 -19.76 -24.15
N TYR A 210 16.93 -19.09 -23.98
CA TYR A 210 17.58 -18.99 -22.68
C TYR A 210 16.81 -18.02 -21.79
N LEU A 211 16.42 -18.47 -20.61
CA LEU A 211 15.71 -17.68 -19.62
C LEU A 211 16.62 -17.38 -18.43
N THR A 212 16.54 -16.14 -17.95
CA THR A 212 16.93 -15.78 -16.59
C THR A 212 15.68 -15.69 -15.74
N ILE A 213 15.66 -16.42 -14.62
CA ILE A 213 14.50 -16.46 -13.71
C ILE A 213 14.93 -16.03 -12.32
N HIS A 214 14.45 -14.89 -11.86
CA HIS A 214 14.67 -14.41 -10.51
C HIS A 214 13.51 -14.85 -9.61
N CYS A 215 13.84 -15.58 -8.55
CA CYS A 215 12.87 -16.21 -7.66
C CYS A 215 13.02 -15.66 -6.25
N TYR A 216 11.90 -15.27 -5.63
CA TYR A 216 11.86 -14.84 -4.23
C TYR A 216 10.52 -15.18 -3.59
N GLN A 217 10.48 -15.26 -2.26
CA GLN A 217 9.26 -15.60 -1.51
C GLN A 217 8.47 -14.32 -1.19
N PRO A 218 7.30 -14.08 -1.79
CA PRO A 218 6.47 -12.95 -1.42
C PRO A 218 5.72 -13.18 -0.10
N GLU A 219 5.26 -14.42 0.13
CA GLU A 219 4.64 -14.91 1.36
C GLU A 219 5.01 -16.40 1.56
N PRO A 220 5.01 -16.93 2.80
CA PRO A 220 5.29 -18.35 3.04
C PRO A 220 4.39 -19.28 2.22
N GLY A 221 4.99 -20.27 1.55
CA GLY A 221 4.28 -21.17 0.63
C GLY A 221 4.20 -20.69 -0.82
N TYR A 222 4.70 -19.49 -1.13
CA TYR A 222 4.66 -18.93 -2.48
C TYR A 222 6.06 -18.67 -3.04
N CYS A 223 6.19 -18.77 -4.35
CA CYS A 223 7.35 -18.32 -5.11
C CYS A 223 6.90 -17.29 -6.15
N ALA A 224 7.49 -16.10 -6.12
CA ALA A 224 7.36 -15.11 -7.18
C ALA A 224 8.52 -15.27 -8.16
N CYS A 225 8.21 -15.26 -9.45
CA CYS A 225 9.17 -15.47 -10.52
C CYS A 225 9.12 -14.29 -11.50
N VAL A 226 10.27 -13.66 -11.76
CA VAL A 226 10.46 -12.72 -12.88
C VAL A 226 11.25 -13.45 -13.95
N LEU A 227 10.67 -13.58 -15.15
CA LEU A 227 11.29 -14.27 -16.28
C LEU A 227 11.79 -13.24 -17.29
N GLN A 228 13.00 -13.45 -17.81
CA GLN A 228 13.58 -12.64 -18.87
C GLN A 228 14.18 -13.57 -19.93
N ALA A 229 13.69 -13.44 -21.16
CA ALA A 229 14.34 -14.05 -22.29
C ALA A 229 15.64 -13.32 -22.61
N ILE A 230 16.71 -14.08 -22.81
CA ILE A 230 17.97 -13.55 -23.34
C ILE A 230 17.93 -13.76 -24.85
N ASP A 231 17.83 -12.66 -25.59
CA ASP A 231 18.00 -12.71 -27.05
C ASP A 231 19.46 -13.07 -27.37
N SER A 232 19.63 -14.10 -28.21
CA SER A 232 20.93 -14.55 -28.72
C SER A 232 21.36 -13.72 -29.93
#